data_AF-A0A1L9SUK8-F1
#
_entry.id   AF-A0A1L9SUK8-F1
#
_cell.length_a   1.000
_cell.length_b   1.000
_cell.length_c   1.000
_cell.angle_alpha   90.00
_cell.angle_beta   90.00
_cell.angle_gamma   90.00
#
_symmetry.space_group_name_H-M   'P 1'
#
loop_
_entity.id
_entity.type
_entity.pdbx_description
1 polymer ?
#
loop_
_entity_poly.entity_id
_entity_poly.type
_entity_poly.pdbx_seq_one_letter_code
_entity_poly.pdbx_strand_id
1 'polypeptide(L)'
;PLYIVSNVKRWTGVVDDETASHLLSLFLTWDNPLAQVVDSTIFLRDLNSGNTRFCSALLLTMMLYYGCNYSYDLDRPWDRSEEKATARSLYAEIQRLWPLEKDTVCLTTAQSSMLLGAVFSTSGKDKIGSQYIEYGALIARKLGIHKASCPSFQSDCLQEAEELSRIQKVLAWTVFDFQAFVAHVYGRRPAWQSPPEIELTKAEADLADAGGIWSPYPFASPVFKPYNYAGLRARYGLSVVVNQIALLAKELPEGMSLSQEHNKRAMELVGRLLAWRKSLPLSLWLDVNPTPINFGLYLYYYTTLHFLCELLCSKSDTKDFSPHDPHKLSTAAIDSTGSLLLLYRKTHGWKSLPIVMQHYFAVVGVFSASKLTPTVPQRSHILECCVSGLWHMSLSWRLCRILLRILELVLEQARPNPNLIPPTVKRILQELRSKVWRSTDTENVEAEYMIHNLPGEGSVDGLENVLRALDTVSLN
;
A
#
# COMPACT_ATOMS: atom_id res chain seq x y z
N PRO A 1 -2.01 22.29 11.69
CA PRO A 1 -2.20 21.32 10.58
C PRO A 1 -1.49 21.84 9.32
N LEU A 2 -1.07 20.97 8.39
CA LEU A 2 -0.42 21.40 7.14
C LEU A 2 -1.44 21.88 6.09
N TYR A 3 -2.64 21.31 6.12
CA TYR A 3 -3.74 21.66 5.23
C TYR A 3 -4.90 22.15 6.09
N ILE A 4 -5.36 23.37 5.82
CA ILE A 4 -6.49 23.99 6.51
C ILE A 4 -7.69 23.95 5.58
N VAL A 5 -8.79 23.38 6.06
CA VAL A 5 -10.05 23.27 5.32
C VAL A 5 -11.17 24.00 6.05
N SER A 6 -12.19 24.36 5.28
CA SER A 6 -13.43 24.97 5.75
C SER A 6 -14.62 24.33 5.06
N ASN A 7 -15.83 24.52 5.59
CA ASN A 7 -17.07 24.00 5.00
C ASN A 7 -17.20 22.46 5.01
N VAL A 8 -16.50 21.75 5.90
CA VAL A 8 -16.55 20.28 6.00
C VAL A 8 -17.97 19.77 6.29
N LYS A 9 -18.76 20.55 7.05
CA LYS A 9 -20.17 20.27 7.35
C LYS A 9 -21.06 20.08 6.12
N ARG A 10 -20.65 20.52 4.92
CA ARG A 10 -21.38 20.27 3.67
C ARG A 10 -21.23 18.83 3.17
N TRP A 11 -20.13 18.19 3.54
CA TRP A 11 -19.71 16.89 3.04
C TRP A 11 -19.97 15.78 4.05
N THR A 12 -19.77 16.05 5.33
CA THR A 12 -20.00 15.10 6.41
C THR A 12 -20.36 15.82 7.71
N GLY A 13 -21.25 15.20 8.49
CA GLY A 13 -21.61 15.66 9.84
C GLY A 13 -20.80 15.00 10.96
N VAL A 14 -19.81 14.16 10.63
CA VAL A 14 -19.08 13.34 11.61
C VAL A 14 -17.99 14.13 12.34
N VAL A 15 -17.35 15.08 11.66
CA VAL A 15 -16.24 15.88 12.22
C VAL A 15 -16.38 17.35 11.85
N ASP A 16 -15.73 18.23 12.62
CA ASP A 16 -15.64 19.67 12.34
C ASP A 16 -14.44 20.02 11.44
N ASP A 17 -14.33 21.31 11.07
CA ASP A 17 -13.28 21.83 10.19
C ASP A 17 -11.87 21.68 10.79
N GLU A 18 -11.72 21.78 12.12
CA GLU A 18 -10.43 21.64 12.81
C GLU A 18 -9.94 20.19 12.79
N THR A 19 -10.81 19.26 13.19
CA THR A 19 -10.54 17.82 13.16
C THR A 19 -10.25 17.39 11.73
N ALA A 20 -11.06 17.82 10.76
CA ALA A 20 -10.82 17.50 9.35
C ALA A 20 -9.47 18.01 8.84
N SER A 21 -9.09 19.24 9.20
CA SER A 21 -7.77 19.81 8.84
C SER A 21 -6.62 18.95 9.40
N HIS A 22 -6.74 18.49 10.65
CA HIS A 22 -5.79 17.57 11.26
C HIS A 22 -5.71 16.22 10.52
N LEU A 23 -6.86 15.57 10.30
CA LEU A 23 -6.92 14.24 9.68
C LEU A 23 -6.47 14.25 8.21
N LEU A 24 -6.88 15.26 7.43
CA LEU A 24 -6.41 15.44 6.04
C LEU A 24 -4.91 15.68 5.99
N SER A 25 -4.37 16.44 6.94
CA SER A 25 -2.91 16.63 7.03
C SER A 25 -2.17 15.32 7.28
N LEU A 26 -2.71 14.43 8.11
CA LEU A 26 -2.11 13.11 8.32
C LEU A 26 -2.16 12.25 7.05
N PHE A 27 -3.33 12.14 6.41
CA PHE A 27 -3.51 11.34 5.20
C PHE A 27 -2.60 11.81 4.05
N LEU A 28 -2.61 13.12 3.77
CA LEU A 28 -1.84 13.72 2.68
C LEU A 28 -0.33 13.68 2.92
N THR A 29 0.11 13.53 4.17
CA THR A 29 1.54 13.45 4.52
C THR A 29 2.10 12.03 4.41
N TRP A 30 1.31 11.01 4.77
CA TRP A 30 1.82 9.64 4.95
C TRP A 30 1.34 8.65 3.89
N ASP A 31 0.03 8.54 3.60
CA ASP A 31 -0.48 7.58 2.62
C ASP A 31 -0.51 8.14 1.20
N ASN A 32 -0.98 9.39 1.03
CA ASN A 32 -1.15 9.94 -0.31
C ASN A 32 0.17 10.06 -1.09
N PRO A 33 1.36 10.34 -0.51
CA PRO A 33 2.59 10.35 -1.29
C PRO A 33 2.97 8.98 -1.86
N LEU A 34 2.51 7.89 -1.23
CA LEU A 34 2.75 6.54 -1.72
C LEU A 34 1.79 6.16 -2.84
N ALA A 35 0.51 6.48 -2.70
CA ALA A 35 -0.49 6.03 -3.65
C ALA A 35 -0.89 7.10 -4.68
N GLN A 36 -0.74 8.38 -4.37
CA GLN A 36 -1.17 9.57 -5.12
C GLN A 36 -2.62 9.50 -5.65
N VAL A 37 -3.50 8.88 -4.86
CA VAL A 37 -4.90 8.66 -5.25
C VAL A 37 -5.63 9.98 -5.50
N VAL A 38 -5.23 11.05 -4.81
CA VAL A 38 -5.78 12.40 -4.99
C VAL A 38 -4.68 13.43 -5.24
N ASP A 39 -4.96 14.40 -6.11
CA ASP A 39 -4.21 15.65 -6.14
C ASP A 39 -4.77 16.57 -5.06
N SER A 40 -3.91 16.96 -4.10
CA SER A 40 -4.34 17.73 -2.93
C SER A 40 -4.86 19.11 -3.31
N THR A 41 -4.33 19.74 -4.36
CA THR A 41 -4.63 21.13 -4.70
C THR A 41 -6.07 21.25 -5.19
N ILE A 42 -6.44 20.43 -6.19
CA ILE A 42 -7.80 20.47 -6.74
C ILE A 42 -8.82 19.89 -5.76
N PHE A 43 -8.45 18.87 -4.98
CA PHE A 43 -9.34 18.28 -3.99
C PHE A 43 -9.74 19.32 -2.95
N LEU A 44 -8.74 20.04 -2.39
CA LEU A 44 -9.00 21.06 -1.37
C LEU A 44 -9.72 22.29 -1.95
N ARG A 45 -9.45 22.66 -3.21
CA ARG A 45 -10.18 23.71 -3.93
C ARG A 45 -11.66 23.37 -4.04
N ASP A 46 -11.97 22.13 -4.43
CA ASP A 46 -13.35 21.65 -4.60
C ASP A 46 -14.04 21.45 -3.25
N LEU A 47 -13.34 20.92 -2.24
CA LEU A 47 -13.84 20.79 -0.87
C LEU A 47 -14.31 22.14 -0.32
N ASN A 48 -13.48 23.17 -0.41
CA ASN A 48 -13.78 24.49 0.16
C ASN A 48 -14.88 25.22 -0.61
N SER A 49 -14.95 25.05 -1.93
CA SER A 49 -15.96 25.68 -2.80
C SER A 49 -17.29 24.94 -2.83
N GLY A 50 -17.34 23.68 -2.41
CA GLY A 50 -18.52 22.82 -2.54
C GLY A 50 -18.70 22.22 -3.93
N ASN A 51 -17.67 22.27 -4.78
CA ASN A 51 -17.70 21.67 -6.12
C ASN A 51 -17.48 20.16 -6.02
N THR A 52 -18.26 19.38 -6.77
CA THR A 52 -18.24 17.91 -6.72
C THR A 52 -17.39 17.27 -7.82
N ARG A 53 -16.62 18.06 -8.60
CA ARG A 53 -15.80 17.55 -9.71
C ARG A 53 -14.65 16.66 -9.24
N PHE A 54 -13.96 17.07 -8.18
CA PHE A 54 -12.81 16.38 -7.59
C PHE A 54 -12.97 16.10 -6.09
N CYS A 55 -14.14 16.40 -5.51
CA CYS A 55 -14.47 16.12 -4.11
C CYS A 55 -15.86 15.47 -4.04
N SER A 56 -16.03 14.49 -3.15
CA SER A 56 -17.34 13.94 -2.79
C SER A 56 -17.41 13.65 -1.30
N ALA A 57 -18.62 13.48 -0.77
CA ALA A 57 -18.83 13.15 0.64
C ALA A 57 -18.11 11.83 0.99
N LEU A 58 -18.26 10.80 0.14
CA LEU A 58 -17.59 9.53 0.31
C LEU A 58 -16.07 9.67 0.27
N LEU A 59 -15.52 10.38 -0.72
CA LEU A 59 -14.07 10.53 -0.87
C LEU A 59 -13.45 11.25 0.32
N LEU A 60 -14.07 12.36 0.77
CA LEU A 60 -13.64 13.06 1.96
C LEU A 60 -13.70 12.15 3.18
N THR A 61 -14.83 11.45 3.40
CA THR A 61 -15.00 10.57 4.57
C THR A 61 -13.99 9.44 4.58
N MET A 62 -13.65 8.87 3.41
CA MET A 62 -12.56 7.89 3.27
C MET A 62 -11.22 8.50 3.68
N MET A 63 -10.85 9.67 3.17
CA MET A 63 -9.58 10.33 3.52
C MET A 63 -9.50 10.66 5.02
N LEU A 64 -10.61 11.11 5.62
CA LEU A 64 -10.71 11.36 7.06
C LEU A 64 -10.56 10.06 7.86
N TYR A 65 -11.17 8.95 7.43
CA TYR A 65 -11.01 7.65 8.08
C TYR A 65 -9.56 7.20 8.10
N TYR A 66 -8.85 7.34 6.97
CA TYR A 66 -7.41 7.07 6.93
C TYR A 66 -6.63 7.97 7.89
N GLY A 67 -6.86 9.29 7.84
CA GLY A 67 -6.23 10.25 8.75
C GLY A 67 -6.46 9.91 10.23
N CYS A 68 -7.68 9.49 10.58
CA CYS A 68 -8.06 9.12 11.94
C CYS A 68 -7.21 7.95 12.47
N ASN A 69 -6.81 7.03 11.58
CA ASN A 69 -5.96 5.90 11.95
C ASN A 69 -4.50 6.31 12.24
N TYR A 70 -4.06 7.51 11.84
CA TYR A 70 -2.78 8.11 12.23
C TYR A 70 -2.88 9.04 13.43
N SER A 71 -4.07 9.49 13.80
CA SER A 71 -4.25 10.46 14.88
C SER A 71 -4.03 9.78 16.23
N TYR A 72 -3.36 10.49 17.14
CA TYR A 72 -3.10 10.06 18.51
C TYR A 72 -2.71 11.27 19.36
N ASP A 73 -2.97 11.17 20.66
CA ASP A 73 -2.36 12.02 21.67
C ASP A 73 -0.85 11.70 21.80
N LEU A 74 -0.02 12.74 21.73
CA LEU A 74 1.43 12.64 21.91
C LEU A 74 1.80 12.30 23.37
N ASP A 75 1.02 12.78 24.32
CA ASP A 75 1.23 12.53 25.76
C ASP A 75 0.69 11.15 26.17
N ARG A 76 -0.34 10.67 25.47
CA ARG A 76 -0.97 9.35 25.72
C ARG A 76 -1.12 8.49 24.46
N PRO A 77 -0.01 8.08 23.80
CA PRO A 77 0.02 7.26 22.58
C PRO A 77 -0.91 6.05 22.52
N TRP A 78 -1.09 5.42 23.68
CA TRP A 78 -1.79 4.15 23.86
C TRP A 78 -3.29 4.34 24.06
N ASP A 79 -3.71 5.52 24.50
CA ASP A 79 -5.11 5.87 24.70
C ASP A 79 -5.65 6.46 23.40
N ARG A 80 -6.54 5.70 22.76
CA ARG A 80 -7.11 6.05 21.46
C ARG A 80 -8.62 5.85 21.44
N SER A 81 -9.28 6.03 22.59
CA SER A 81 -10.71 5.80 22.71
C SER A 81 -11.51 6.75 21.83
N GLU A 82 -11.12 8.02 21.78
CA GLU A 82 -11.77 9.07 21.01
C GLU A 82 -11.56 8.86 19.51
N GLU A 83 -10.32 8.67 19.06
CA GLU A 83 -10.01 8.40 17.65
C GLU A 83 -10.68 7.11 17.17
N LYS A 84 -10.77 6.07 18.01
CA LYS A 84 -11.52 4.86 17.65
C LYS A 84 -13.02 5.11 17.57
N ALA A 85 -13.59 5.98 18.40
CA ALA A 85 -15.00 6.35 18.28
C ALA A 85 -15.26 7.11 16.98
N THR A 86 -14.43 8.11 16.67
CA THR A 86 -14.49 8.87 15.42
C THR A 86 -14.30 7.97 14.20
N ALA A 87 -13.32 7.06 14.21
CA ALA A 87 -13.10 6.10 13.13
C ALA A 87 -14.31 5.18 12.91
N ARG A 88 -15.00 4.73 13.98
CA ARG A 88 -16.24 3.96 13.86
C ARG A 88 -17.36 4.77 13.21
N SER A 89 -17.54 6.02 13.63
CA SER A 89 -18.55 6.92 13.05
C SER A 89 -18.26 7.22 11.57
N LEU A 90 -16.99 7.48 11.23
CA LEU A 90 -16.55 7.68 9.84
C LEU A 90 -16.78 6.42 9.00
N TYR A 91 -16.50 5.23 9.55
CA TYR A 91 -16.74 3.96 8.85
C TYR A 91 -18.23 3.69 8.62
N ALA A 92 -19.08 3.95 9.62
CA ALA A 92 -20.52 3.86 9.46
C ALA A 92 -21.05 4.81 8.37
N GLU A 93 -20.47 6.02 8.30
CA GLU A 93 -20.81 7.00 7.27
C GLU A 93 -20.34 6.55 5.87
N ILE A 94 -19.14 5.95 5.76
CA ILE A 94 -18.68 5.31 4.51
C ILE A 94 -19.67 4.22 4.06
N GLN A 95 -20.12 3.36 4.98
CA GLN A 95 -21.09 2.31 4.67
C GLN A 95 -22.44 2.89 4.22
N ARG A 96 -22.84 4.05 4.75
CA ARG A 96 -24.06 4.76 4.31
C ARG A 96 -23.89 5.41 2.94
N LEU A 97 -22.73 6.03 2.67
CA LEU A 97 -22.45 6.77 1.44
C LEU A 97 -22.12 5.86 0.25
N TRP A 98 -21.45 4.73 0.47
CA TRP A 98 -21.02 3.84 -0.62
C TRP A 98 -22.16 3.40 -1.55
N PRO A 99 -23.31 2.89 -1.06
CA PRO A 99 -24.42 2.51 -1.93
C PRO A 99 -25.02 3.67 -2.73
N LEU A 100 -24.87 4.91 -2.25
CA LEU A 100 -25.40 6.11 -2.89
C LEU A 100 -24.50 6.60 -4.03
N GLU A 101 -23.18 6.46 -3.88
CA GLU A 101 -22.21 6.99 -4.85
C GLU A 101 -21.65 5.93 -5.82
N LYS A 102 -21.68 4.64 -5.45
CA LYS A 102 -20.99 3.56 -6.20
C LYS A 102 -21.36 3.48 -7.68
N ASP A 103 -22.63 3.72 -8.03
CA ASP A 103 -23.11 3.55 -9.41
C ASP A 103 -22.83 4.78 -10.29
N THR A 104 -22.30 5.86 -9.71
CA THR A 104 -21.92 7.07 -10.46
C THR A 104 -20.57 6.86 -11.14
N VAL A 105 -20.52 7.03 -12.47
CA VAL A 105 -19.27 6.99 -13.23
C VAL A 105 -18.56 8.33 -13.13
N CYS A 106 -17.84 8.55 -12.02
CA CYS A 106 -16.99 9.70 -11.81
C CYS A 106 -15.67 9.33 -11.12
N LEU A 107 -14.74 10.28 -11.11
CA LEU A 107 -13.41 10.08 -10.57
C LEU A 107 -13.44 9.83 -9.05
N THR A 108 -14.27 10.57 -8.32
CA THR A 108 -14.36 10.47 -6.85
C THR A 108 -14.88 9.10 -6.41
N THR A 109 -15.80 8.48 -7.16
CA THR A 109 -16.23 7.09 -6.94
C THR A 109 -15.08 6.11 -7.19
N ALA A 110 -14.32 6.28 -8.27
CA ALA A 110 -13.16 5.44 -8.55
C ALA A 110 -12.10 5.51 -7.43
N GLN A 111 -11.74 6.72 -7.01
CA GLN A 111 -10.79 6.97 -5.93
C GLN A 111 -11.28 6.39 -4.60
N SER A 112 -12.55 6.61 -4.26
CA SER A 112 -13.16 6.08 -3.04
C SER A 112 -13.18 4.56 -3.03
N SER A 113 -13.50 3.93 -4.16
CA SER A 113 -13.50 2.47 -4.30
C SER A 113 -12.10 1.89 -4.08
N MET A 114 -11.06 2.53 -4.62
CA MET A 114 -9.68 2.07 -4.47
C MET A 114 -9.19 2.22 -3.03
N LEU A 115 -9.48 3.35 -2.37
CA LEU A 115 -9.17 3.55 -0.95
C LEU A 115 -9.92 2.53 -0.09
N LEU A 116 -11.21 2.29 -0.35
CA LEU A 116 -12.00 1.32 0.40
C LEU A 116 -11.48 -0.11 0.20
N GLY A 117 -11.09 -0.46 -1.02
CA GLY A 117 -10.48 -1.76 -1.29
C GLY A 117 -9.14 -1.94 -0.59
N ALA A 118 -8.34 -0.88 -0.45
CA ALA A 118 -7.12 -0.91 0.33
C ALA A 118 -7.40 -1.10 1.83
N VAL A 119 -8.43 -0.45 2.40
CA VAL A 119 -8.89 -0.73 3.78
C VAL A 119 -9.29 -2.20 3.95
N PHE A 120 -10.06 -2.76 3.02
CA PHE A 120 -10.47 -4.16 3.12
C PHE A 120 -9.30 -5.14 3.03
N SER A 121 -8.37 -4.90 2.10
CA SER A 121 -7.14 -5.68 1.96
C SER A 121 -6.35 -5.69 3.27
N THR A 122 -6.14 -4.51 3.82
CA THR A 122 -5.38 -4.29 5.07
C THR A 122 -6.15 -4.68 6.34
N SER A 123 -7.38 -5.18 6.19
CA SER A 123 -8.18 -5.78 7.25
C SER A 123 -8.26 -7.31 7.13
N GLY A 124 -7.54 -7.92 6.18
CA GLY A 124 -7.52 -9.37 5.93
C GLY A 124 -8.61 -9.84 4.97
N LYS A 125 -9.38 -8.91 4.39
CA LYS A 125 -10.45 -9.20 3.42
C LYS A 125 -9.93 -9.04 1.99
N ASP A 126 -8.81 -9.65 1.67
CA ASP A 126 -8.05 -9.44 0.42
C ASP A 126 -8.87 -9.69 -0.85
N LYS A 127 -9.68 -10.74 -0.85
CA LYS A 127 -10.59 -11.03 -1.98
C LYS A 127 -11.57 -9.88 -2.24
N ILE A 128 -12.17 -9.34 -1.20
CA ILE A 128 -13.08 -8.19 -1.31
C ILE A 128 -12.29 -6.93 -1.67
N GLY A 129 -11.17 -6.68 -0.99
CA GLY A 129 -10.34 -5.51 -1.22
C GLY A 129 -9.85 -5.40 -2.66
N SER A 130 -9.37 -6.51 -3.23
CA SER A 130 -8.97 -6.58 -4.64
C SER A 130 -10.11 -6.30 -5.61
N GLN A 131 -11.33 -6.79 -5.34
CA GLN A 131 -12.52 -6.51 -6.16
C GLN A 131 -12.89 -5.02 -6.15
N TYR A 132 -12.80 -4.34 -5.01
CA TYR A 132 -13.08 -2.90 -4.90
C TYR A 132 -12.03 -2.06 -5.65
N ILE A 133 -10.76 -2.45 -5.58
CA ILE A 133 -9.69 -1.78 -6.35
C ILE A 133 -9.90 -2.00 -7.85
N GLU A 134 -10.23 -3.22 -8.26
CA GLU A 134 -10.57 -3.55 -9.66
C GLU A 134 -11.78 -2.74 -10.14
N TYR A 135 -12.83 -2.64 -9.32
CA TYR A 135 -14.02 -1.85 -9.62
C TYR A 135 -13.70 -0.36 -9.81
N GLY A 136 -12.89 0.22 -8.92
CA GLY A 136 -12.44 1.60 -9.05
C GLY A 136 -11.63 1.83 -10.33
N ALA A 137 -10.73 0.90 -10.67
CA ALA A 137 -10.00 0.93 -11.93
C ALA A 137 -10.96 0.83 -13.14
N LEU A 138 -11.97 -0.01 -13.10
CA LEU A 138 -12.97 -0.12 -14.17
C LEU A 138 -13.77 1.17 -14.35
N ILE A 139 -14.21 1.82 -13.25
CA ILE A 139 -14.88 3.14 -13.31
C ILE A 139 -13.96 4.18 -13.95
N ALA A 140 -12.72 4.28 -13.49
CA ALA A 140 -11.73 5.19 -14.05
C ALA A 140 -11.50 4.95 -15.56
N ARG A 141 -11.52 3.67 -15.98
CA ARG A 141 -11.42 3.32 -17.41
C ARG A 141 -12.63 3.80 -18.19
N LYS A 142 -13.84 3.54 -17.67
CA LYS A 142 -15.11 3.95 -18.29
C LYS A 142 -15.21 5.48 -18.40
N LEU A 143 -14.72 6.20 -17.41
CA LEU A 143 -14.61 7.66 -17.43
C LEU A 143 -13.64 8.18 -18.50
N GLY A 144 -12.74 7.33 -19.00
CA GLY A 144 -11.80 7.66 -20.05
C GLY A 144 -10.54 8.37 -19.55
N ILE A 145 -10.22 8.34 -18.25
CA ILE A 145 -9.08 9.09 -17.69
C ILE A 145 -7.73 8.70 -18.30
N HIS A 146 -7.65 7.51 -18.90
CA HIS A 146 -6.47 6.98 -19.59
C HIS A 146 -6.23 7.62 -20.97
N LYS A 147 -7.14 8.48 -21.45
CA LYS A 147 -7.09 9.14 -22.77
C LYS A 147 -7.15 10.67 -22.63
N ALA A 148 -6.44 11.39 -23.48
CA ALA A 148 -6.39 12.86 -23.43
C ALA A 148 -7.76 13.56 -23.59
N SER A 149 -8.76 12.88 -24.16
CA SER A 149 -10.10 13.42 -24.39
C SER A 149 -11.07 13.29 -23.21
N CYS A 150 -10.60 12.93 -22.01
CA CYS A 150 -11.48 12.77 -20.85
C CYS A 150 -12.20 14.09 -20.52
N PRO A 151 -13.55 14.13 -20.57
CA PRO A 151 -14.31 15.38 -20.37
C PRO A 151 -14.09 16.01 -18.99
N SER A 152 -13.92 15.18 -17.95
CA SER A 152 -13.69 15.63 -16.58
C SER A 152 -12.40 16.43 -16.38
N PHE A 153 -11.49 16.43 -17.36
CA PHE A 153 -10.22 17.17 -17.32
C PHE A 153 -10.08 18.21 -18.44
N GLN A 154 -11.17 18.54 -19.14
CA GLN A 154 -11.19 19.64 -20.09
C GLN A 154 -11.53 20.97 -19.39
N SER A 155 -10.98 22.06 -19.91
CA SER A 155 -11.39 23.43 -19.58
C SER A 155 -11.16 24.33 -20.80
N ASP A 156 -12.03 25.31 -20.98
CA ASP A 156 -11.86 26.36 -22.01
C ASP A 156 -10.78 27.37 -21.61
N CYS A 157 -10.41 27.44 -20.33
CA CYS A 157 -9.30 28.25 -19.85
C CYS A 157 -7.97 27.51 -20.05
N LEU A 158 -7.09 28.04 -20.91
CA LEU A 158 -5.81 27.41 -21.26
C LEU A 158 -4.94 27.04 -20.04
N GLN A 159 -4.82 27.95 -19.07
CA GLN A 159 -4.01 27.70 -17.87
C GLN A 159 -4.59 26.57 -17.00
N GLU A 160 -5.92 26.52 -16.85
CA GLU A 160 -6.59 25.44 -16.13
C GLU A 160 -6.49 24.12 -16.93
N ALA A 161 -6.58 24.16 -18.25
CA ALA A 161 -6.46 22.99 -19.11
C ALA A 161 -5.07 22.33 -18.99
N GLU A 162 -3.99 23.11 -18.90
CA GLU A 162 -2.64 22.60 -18.65
C GLU A 162 -2.51 21.94 -17.27
N GLU A 163 -3.04 22.59 -16.22
CA GLU A 163 -3.07 22.04 -14.87
C GLU A 163 -3.85 20.71 -14.82
N LEU A 164 -5.06 20.69 -15.38
CA LEU A 164 -5.93 19.51 -15.43
C LEU A 164 -5.35 18.37 -16.25
N SER A 165 -4.70 18.68 -17.38
CA SER A 165 -3.99 17.67 -18.20
C SER A 165 -2.87 17.00 -17.41
N ARG A 166 -2.07 17.77 -16.67
CA ARG A 166 -1.02 17.21 -15.80
C ARG A 166 -1.60 16.31 -14.71
N ILE A 167 -2.64 16.77 -14.04
CA ILE A 167 -3.33 16.02 -12.98
C ILE A 167 -3.94 14.73 -13.54
N GLN A 168 -4.56 14.80 -14.71
CA GLN A 168 -5.12 13.63 -15.37
C GLN A 168 -4.06 12.55 -15.58
N LYS A 169 -2.88 12.93 -16.08
CA LYS A 169 -1.74 12.01 -16.26
C LYS A 169 -1.35 11.35 -14.94
N VAL A 170 -1.23 12.13 -13.86
CA VAL A 170 -0.91 11.64 -12.52
C VAL A 170 -1.93 10.63 -12.02
N LEU A 171 -3.22 10.96 -12.11
CA LEU A 171 -4.29 10.12 -11.61
C LEU A 171 -4.48 8.86 -12.46
N ALA A 172 -4.34 8.94 -13.78
CA ALA A 172 -4.39 7.78 -14.67
C ALA A 172 -3.25 6.80 -14.36
N TRP A 173 -2.03 7.30 -14.17
CA TRP A 173 -0.87 6.49 -13.80
C TRP A 173 -1.03 5.87 -12.42
N THR A 174 -1.59 6.61 -11.47
CA THR A 174 -1.92 6.12 -10.13
C THR A 174 -2.92 4.97 -10.17
N VAL A 175 -4.01 5.11 -10.92
CA VAL A 175 -5.01 4.05 -11.06
C VAL A 175 -4.40 2.80 -11.68
N PHE A 176 -3.53 2.96 -12.68
CA PHE A 176 -2.80 1.85 -13.28
C PHE A 176 -1.81 1.20 -12.31
N ASP A 177 -1.05 1.98 -11.54
CA ASP A 177 -0.09 1.45 -10.57
C ASP A 177 -0.78 0.68 -9.44
N PHE A 178 -1.79 1.28 -8.82
CA PHE A 178 -2.41 0.71 -7.64
C PHE A 178 -3.08 -0.64 -7.95
N GLN A 179 -3.78 -0.75 -9.09
CA GLN A 179 -4.31 -2.03 -9.51
C GLN A 179 -3.23 -3.04 -9.87
N ALA A 180 -2.10 -2.62 -10.48
CA ALA A 180 -1.02 -3.51 -10.87
C ALA A 180 -0.33 -4.09 -9.63
N PHE A 181 -0.10 -3.27 -8.61
CA PHE A 181 0.41 -3.69 -7.31
C PHE A 181 -0.50 -4.76 -6.69
N VAL A 182 -1.80 -4.50 -6.62
CA VAL A 182 -2.79 -5.42 -6.02
C VAL A 182 -2.92 -6.70 -6.84
N ALA A 183 -2.90 -6.59 -8.17
CA ALA A 183 -2.94 -7.74 -9.07
C ALA A 183 -1.69 -8.63 -8.92
N HIS A 184 -0.53 -8.03 -8.73
CA HIS A 184 0.71 -8.75 -8.44
C HIS A 184 0.65 -9.47 -7.09
N VAL A 185 0.29 -8.75 -6.02
CA VAL A 185 0.28 -9.29 -4.65
C VAL A 185 -0.72 -10.43 -4.48
N TYR A 186 -1.93 -10.32 -5.05
CA TYR A 186 -2.98 -11.33 -4.87
C TYR A 186 -3.10 -12.30 -6.04
N GLY A 187 -2.18 -12.25 -7.00
CA GLY A 187 -2.26 -13.01 -8.24
C GLY A 187 -3.63 -12.85 -8.87
N ARG A 188 -3.98 -11.64 -9.34
CA ARG A 188 -5.24 -11.34 -10.06
C ARG A 188 -4.93 -10.84 -11.46
N ARG A 189 -5.91 -10.92 -12.36
CA ARG A 189 -5.78 -10.27 -13.66
C ARG A 189 -6.11 -8.78 -13.48
N PRO A 190 -5.24 -7.86 -13.87
CA PRO A 190 -5.51 -6.42 -13.76
C PRO A 190 -6.64 -6.01 -14.71
N ALA A 191 -7.49 -5.08 -14.27
CA ALA A 191 -8.55 -4.50 -15.11
C ALA A 191 -7.97 -3.74 -16.32
N TRP A 192 -6.83 -3.08 -16.14
CA TRP A 192 -6.09 -2.38 -17.18
C TRP A 192 -4.88 -3.24 -17.56
N GLN A 193 -5.04 -3.97 -18.66
CA GLN A 193 -3.99 -4.85 -19.15
C GLN A 193 -2.82 -4.08 -19.78
N SER A 194 -3.09 -2.87 -20.26
CA SER A 194 -2.10 -1.97 -20.86
C SER A 194 -2.03 -0.65 -20.09
N PRO A 195 -0.87 0.01 -20.08
CA PRO A 195 -0.73 1.32 -19.46
C PRO A 195 -1.58 2.41 -20.14
N PRO A 196 -1.82 3.55 -19.48
CA PRO A 196 -2.52 4.69 -20.07
C PRO A 196 -1.82 5.25 -21.32
N GLU A 197 -2.61 5.83 -22.25
CA GLU A 197 -2.09 6.40 -23.51
C GLU A 197 -1.41 7.77 -23.29
N ILE A 198 -1.65 8.39 -22.14
CA ILE A 198 -1.14 9.71 -21.77
C ILE A 198 0.17 9.59 -20.97
N GLU A 199 1.14 10.46 -21.29
CA GLU A 199 2.45 10.47 -20.63
C GLU A 199 2.72 11.80 -19.93
N LEU A 200 3.22 11.71 -18.69
CA LEU A 200 3.87 12.82 -17.99
C LEU A 200 5.36 12.84 -18.36
N THR A 201 5.76 13.90 -19.07
CA THR A 201 7.14 14.09 -19.50
C THR A 201 8.04 14.42 -18.30
N LYS A 202 9.35 14.20 -18.47
CA LYS A 202 10.33 14.58 -17.46
C LYS A 202 10.30 16.10 -17.17
N ALA A 203 10.17 16.93 -18.20
CA ALA A 203 10.12 18.39 -18.04
C ALA A 203 8.90 18.84 -17.23
N GLU A 204 7.72 18.27 -17.50
CA GLU A 204 6.51 18.54 -16.70
C GLU A 204 6.68 18.12 -15.24
N ALA A 205 7.30 16.96 -14.99
CA ALA A 205 7.56 16.48 -13.65
C ALA A 205 8.57 17.37 -12.89
N ASP A 206 9.69 17.71 -13.53
CA ASP A 206 10.73 18.56 -12.93
C ASP A 206 10.18 19.96 -12.61
N LEU A 207 9.32 20.52 -13.47
CA LEU A 207 8.64 21.79 -13.23
C LEU A 207 7.65 21.70 -12.07
N ALA A 208 6.88 20.62 -11.98
CA ALA A 208 5.88 20.43 -10.93
C ALA A 208 6.50 20.16 -9.55
N ASP A 209 7.70 19.59 -9.51
CA ASP A 209 8.48 19.40 -8.29
C ASP A 209 9.27 20.66 -7.88
N ALA A 210 9.28 21.71 -8.70
CA ALA A 210 10.00 22.94 -8.41
C ALA A 210 9.38 23.67 -7.20
N GLY A 211 10.21 23.97 -6.20
CA GLY A 211 9.83 24.82 -5.05
C GLY A 211 9.01 24.13 -3.95
N GLY A 212 8.68 22.84 -4.08
CA GLY A 212 7.94 22.09 -3.05
C GLY A 212 8.78 21.72 -1.82
N ILE A 213 8.13 21.65 -0.66
CA ILE A 213 8.69 21.12 0.58
C ILE A 213 7.72 20.06 1.13
N TRP A 214 8.25 18.86 1.39
CA TRP A 214 7.57 17.86 2.19
C TRP A 214 8.00 18.01 3.64
N SER A 215 7.04 18.11 4.54
CA SER A 215 7.27 18.12 5.98
C SER A 215 6.47 16.97 6.61
N PRO A 216 7.03 16.28 7.61
CA PRO A 216 6.26 15.32 8.37
C PRO A 216 5.14 16.05 9.12
N TYR A 217 4.10 15.32 9.52
CA TYR A 217 3.01 15.83 10.35
C TYR A 217 2.58 14.71 11.30
N PRO A 218 2.39 14.96 12.61
CA PRO A 218 2.38 16.25 13.32
C PRO A 218 3.76 16.82 13.67
N PHE A 219 4.85 16.18 13.24
CA PHE A 219 6.22 16.61 13.52
C PHE A 219 6.64 17.80 12.66
N ALA A 220 7.79 18.43 12.95
CA ALA A 220 8.30 19.57 12.18
C ALA A 220 9.57 19.26 11.36
N SER A 221 10.23 18.14 11.62
CA SER A 221 11.55 17.81 11.08
C SER A 221 11.76 16.29 11.07
N PRO A 222 12.59 15.75 10.15
CA PRO A 222 13.29 16.45 9.06
C PRO A 222 12.37 16.78 7.87
N VAL A 223 12.63 17.92 7.23
CA VAL A 223 11.94 18.34 6.00
C VAL A 223 12.77 17.96 4.77
N PHE A 224 12.09 17.63 3.68
CA PHE A 224 12.73 17.20 2.44
C PHE A 224 12.09 17.86 1.23
N LYS A 225 12.72 17.72 0.06
CA LYS A 225 12.03 17.98 -1.20
C LYS A 225 11.09 16.80 -1.50
N PRO A 226 9.84 17.04 -1.92
CA PRO A 226 8.88 15.96 -2.12
C PRO A 226 9.26 15.03 -3.28
N TYR A 227 9.69 15.59 -4.43
CA TYR A 227 9.84 14.88 -5.70
C TYR A 227 8.64 13.98 -6.03
N ASN A 228 7.42 14.50 -5.81
CA ASN A 228 6.19 13.74 -5.98
C ASN A 228 6.02 13.30 -7.45
N TYR A 229 6.35 14.17 -8.40
CA TYR A 229 6.13 13.90 -9.82
C TYR A 229 7.27 13.08 -10.43
N ALA A 230 8.53 13.37 -10.09
CA ALA A 230 9.67 12.56 -10.49
C ALA A 230 9.59 11.15 -9.88
N GLY A 231 9.21 11.05 -8.60
CA GLY A 231 8.96 9.79 -7.91
C GLY A 231 7.81 9.01 -8.55
N LEU A 232 6.71 9.66 -8.90
CA LEU A 232 5.61 9.05 -9.64
C LEU A 232 6.05 8.51 -11.01
N ARG A 233 6.87 9.26 -11.77
CA ARG A 233 7.42 8.79 -13.05
C ARG A 233 8.23 7.50 -12.88
N ALA A 234 9.11 7.47 -11.88
CA ALA A 234 9.90 6.29 -11.58
C ALA A 234 8.99 5.12 -11.18
N ARG A 235 8.00 5.37 -10.34
CA ARG A 235 7.01 4.39 -9.89
C ARG A 235 6.15 3.83 -11.02
N TYR A 236 5.71 4.68 -11.94
CA TYR A 236 5.00 4.27 -13.15
C TYR A 236 5.86 3.36 -14.03
N GLY A 237 7.13 3.69 -14.23
CA GLY A 237 8.06 2.81 -14.94
C GLY A 237 8.19 1.41 -14.31
N LEU A 238 8.15 1.33 -12.97
CA LEU A 238 8.13 0.07 -12.23
C LEU A 238 6.79 -0.65 -12.39
N SER A 239 5.67 0.07 -12.29
CA SER A 239 4.32 -0.50 -12.35
C SER A 239 4.01 -1.15 -13.69
N VAL A 240 4.57 -0.65 -14.79
CA VAL A 240 4.51 -1.30 -16.10
C VAL A 240 5.16 -2.69 -16.06
N VAL A 241 6.29 -2.84 -15.38
CA VAL A 241 6.97 -4.15 -15.22
C VAL A 241 6.14 -5.06 -14.30
N VAL A 242 5.66 -4.53 -13.18
CA VAL A 242 4.81 -5.25 -12.21
C VAL A 242 3.53 -5.77 -12.86
N ASN A 243 2.88 -4.96 -13.70
CA ASN A 243 1.70 -5.38 -14.44
C ASN A 243 1.98 -6.57 -15.37
N GLN A 244 3.14 -6.58 -16.05
CA GLN A 244 3.55 -7.71 -16.88
C GLN A 244 3.87 -8.96 -16.04
N ILE A 245 4.45 -8.79 -14.84
CA ILE A 245 4.65 -9.88 -13.89
C ILE A 245 3.31 -10.48 -13.45
N ALA A 246 2.32 -9.64 -13.13
CA ALA A 246 0.98 -10.10 -12.75
C ALA A 246 0.27 -10.87 -13.87
N LEU A 247 0.41 -10.41 -15.13
CA LEU A 247 -0.11 -11.12 -16.30
C LEU A 247 0.61 -12.46 -16.51
N LEU A 248 1.94 -12.49 -16.41
CA LEU A 248 2.73 -13.72 -16.51
C LEU A 248 2.35 -14.74 -15.44
N ALA A 249 2.22 -14.31 -14.18
CA ALA A 249 1.79 -15.16 -13.09
C ALA A 249 0.39 -15.76 -13.34
N LYS A 250 -0.47 -15.05 -14.08
CA LYS A 250 -1.80 -15.56 -14.47
C LYS A 250 -1.80 -16.55 -15.61
N GLU A 251 -0.80 -16.53 -16.47
CA GLU A 251 -0.58 -17.55 -17.51
C GLU A 251 -0.12 -18.89 -16.91
N LEU A 252 0.25 -18.91 -15.63
CA LEU A 252 0.82 -20.06 -14.92
C LEU A 252 -0.14 -20.61 -13.86
N PRO A 253 -1.09 -21.50 -14.23
CA PRO A 253 -1.89 -22.24 -13.25
C PRO A 253 -1.05 -23.01 -12.22
N GLU A 254 -1.68 -23.27 -11.07
CA GLU A 254 -1.08 -24.03 -9.98
C GLU A 254 -0.60 -25.42 -10.44
N GLY A 255 0.55 -25.86 -9.90
CA GLY A 255 1.12 -27.17 -10.20
C GLY A 255 1.88 -27.30 -11.53
N MET A 256 1.88 -26.30 -12.41
CA MET A 256 2.70 -26.36 -13.64
C MET A 256 4.11 -25.83 -13.45
N SER A 257 5.09 -26.56 -14.00
CA SER A 257 6.48 -26.09 -14.15
C SER A 257 6.56 -25.01 -15.23
N LEU A 258 7.54 -24.10 -15.09
CA LEU A 258 7.75 -23.05 -16.08
C LEU A 258 8.22 -23.65 -17.40
N SER A 259 7.50 -23.36 -18.50
CA SER A 259 8.03 -23.64 -19.84
C SER A 259 9.30 -22.80 -20.09
N GLN A 260 10.11 -23.22 -21.06
CA GLN A 260 11.32 -22.47 -21.44
C GLN A 260 11.00 -21.01 -21.83
N GLU A 261 9.86 -20.78 -22.48
CA GLU A 261 9.39 -19.45 -22.87
C GLU A 261 8.98 -18.59 -21.67
N HIS A 262 8.22 -19.14 -20.72
CA HIS A 262 7.86 -18.42 -19.49
C HIS A 262 9.09 -18.10 -18.65
N ASN A 263 10.05 -19.03 -18.53
CA ASN A 263 11.33 -18.80 -17.86
C ASN A 263 12.11 -17.64 -18.50
N LYS A 264 12.19 -17.62 -19.83
CA LYS A 264 12.86 -16.54 -20.57
C LYS A 264 12.21 -15.18 -20.29
N ARG A 265 10.88 -15.08 -20.38
CA ARG A 265 10.14 -13.84 -20.08
C ARG A 265 10.32 -13.39 -18.63
N ALA A 266 10.27 -14.31 -17.67
CA ALA A 266 10.50 -14.00 -16.27
C ALA A 266 11.92 -13.45 -16.04
N MET A 267 12.94 -14.05 -16.65
CA MET A 267 14.33 -13.56 -16.58
C MET A 267 14.52 -12.20 -17.28
N GLU A 268 13.81 -11.95 -18.38
CA GLU A 268 13.77 -10.62 -19.02
C GLU A 268 13.16 -9.57 -18.08
N LEU A 269 12.08 -9.92 -17.35
CA LEU A 269 11.47 -9.05 -16.35
C LEU A 269 12.42 -8.79 -15.17
N VAL A 270 13.18 -9.79 -14.70
CA VAL A 270 14.27 -9.59 -13.72
C VAL A 270 15.29 -8.58 -14.25
N GLY A 271 15.75 -8.74 -15.50
CA GLY A 271 16.68 -7.80 -16.14
C GLY A 271 16.14 -6.37 -16.20
N ARG A 272 14.85 -6.21 -16.52
CA ARG A 272 14.17 -4.90 -16.53
C ARG A 272 14.06 -4.27 -15.15
N LEU A 273 13.76 -5.05 -14.11
CA LEU A 273 13.77 -4.58 -12.72
C LEU A 273 15.17 -4.08 -12.33
N LEU A 274 16.21 -4.88 -12.59
CA LEU A 274 17.60 -4.49 -12.29
C LEU A 274 18.03 -3.22 -13.05
N ALA A 275 17.64 -3.10 -14.33
CA ALA A 275 17.90 -1.91 -15.14
C ALA A 275 17.16 -0.68 -14.61
N TRP A 276 15.89 -0.83 -14.21
CA TRP A 276 15.10 0.23 -13.62
C TRP A 276 15.74 0.77 -12.33
N ARG A 277 16.27 -0.10 -11.46
CA ARG A 277 16.96 0.35 -10.24
C ARG A 277 18.19 1.19 -10.53
N LYS A 278 18.91 0.89 -11.61
CA LYS A 278 20.11 1.61 -12.06
C LYS A 278 19.77 2.95 -12.74
N SER A 279 18.58 3.10 -13.31
CA SER A 279 18.16 4.32 -14.00
C SER A 279 17.60 5.40 -13.08
N LEU A 280 17.40 5.11 -11.79
CA LEU A 280 16.88 6.08 -10.83
C LEU A 280 17.82 7.30 -10.69
N PRO A 281 17.31 8.53 -10.84
CA PRO A 281 18.09 9.74 -10.63
C PRO A 281 18.49 9.90 -9.16
N LEU A 282 19.61 10.62 -8.93
CA LEU A 282 20.16 10.87 -7.61
C LEU A 282 19.16 11.50 -6.63
N SER A 283 18.23 12.32 -7.12
CA SER A 283 17.16 12.95 -6.32
C SER A 283 16.20 11.96 -5.65
N LEU A 284 16.11 10.74 -6.19
CA LEU A 284 15.26 9.66 -5.66
C LEU A 284 16.06 8.62 -4.86
N TRP A 285 17.36 8.85 -4.63
CA TRP A 285 18.16 7.97 -3.80
C TRP A 285 17.86 8.21 -2.32
N LEU A 286 17.69 7.14 -1.54
CA LEU A 286 17.31 7.25 -0.13
C LEU A 286 18.35 7.96 0.74
N ASP A 287 19.63 7.85 0.40
CA ASP A 287 20.71 8.57 1.09
C ASP A 287 20.63 10.09 0.88
N VAL A 288 19.99 10.53 -0.20
CA VAL A 288 19.81 11.94 -0.56
C VAL A 288 18.45 12.43 -0.07
N ASN A 289 17.42 11.59 -0.22
CA ASN A 289 16.05 11.96 0.06
C ASN A 289 15.25 10.78 0.63
N PRO A 290 15.21 10.63 1.96
CA PRO A 290 14.49 9.56 2.63
C PRO A 290 13.02 9.94 2.90
N THR A 291 12.30 10.47 1.91
CA THR A 291 10.85 10.70 2.01
C THR A 291 10.05 9.39 1.96
N PRO A 292 8.81 9.36 2.49
CA PRO A 292 7.95 8.18 2.42
C PRO A 292 7.74 7.65 1.00
N ILE A 293 7.61 8.53 -0.01
CA ILE A 293 7.48 8.14 -1.41
C ILE A 293 8.69 7.34 -1.90
N ASN A 294 9.91 7.79 -1.58
CA ASN A 294 11.14 7.10 -1.97
C ASN A 294 11.30 5.78 -1.21
N PHE A 295 10.93 5.73 0.07
CA PHE A 295 10.88 4.45 0.78
C PHE A 295 9.93 3.46 0.12
N GLY A 296 8.70 3.90 -0.19
CA GLY A 296 7.72 3.08 -0.89
C GLY A 296 8.21 2.59 -2.25
N LEU A 297 8.91 3.44 -3.00
CA LEU A 297 9.48 3.10 -4.30
C LEU A 297 10.49 1.93 -4.19
N TYR A 298 11.37 1.97 -3.20
CA TYR A 298 12.37 0.94 -2.98
C TYR A 298 11.78 -0.34 -2.39
N LEU A 299 10.85 -0.20 -1.43
CA LEU A 299 10.13 -1.34 -0.86
C LEU A 299 9.37 -2.09 -1.96
N TYR A 300 8.61 -1.37 -2.79
CA TYR A 300 7.89 -1.93 -3.94
C TYR A 300 8.83 -2.64 -4.92
N TYR A 301 9.97 -2.04 -5.24
CA TYR A 301 10.98 -2.67 -6.11
C TYR A 301 11.51 -3.99 -5.55
N TYR A 302 12.02 -3.98 -4.31
CA TYR A 302 12.68 -5.15 -3.75
C TYR A 302 11.69 -6.28 -3.47
N THR A 303 10.46 -5.98 -3.02
CA THR A 303 9.45 -7.04 -2.85
C THR A 303 9.00 -7.62 -4.19
N THR A 304 8.84 -6.80 -5.23
CA THR A 304 8.52 -7.31 -6.58
C THR A 304 9.63 -8.23 -7.09
N LEU A 305 10.89 -7.84 -6.92
CA LEU A 305 12.04 -8.65 -7.31
C LEU A 305 12.08 -9.97 -6.54
N HIS A 306 11.86 -9.93 -5.22
CA HIS A 306 11.76 -11.11 -4.38
C HIS A 306 10.68 -12.07 -4.89
N PHE A 307 9.44 -11.61 -5.06
CA PHE A 307 8.33 -12.47 -5.49
C PHE A 307 8.51 -13.04 -6.90
N LEU A 308 9.07 -12.26 -7.85
CA LEU A 308 9.37 -12.78 -9.18
C LEU A 308 10.46 -13.87 -9.12
N CYS A 309 11.49 -13.68 -8.30
CA CYS A 309 12.54 -14.68 -8.12
C CYS A 309 12.03 -15.94 -7.39
N GLU A 310 11.18 -15.81 -6.37
CA GLU A 310 10.55 -16.98 -5.73
C GLU A 310 9.64 -17.75 -6.70
N LEU A 311 8.90 -17.04 -7.57
CA LEU A 311 8.12 -17.68 -8.64
C LEU A 311 9.01 -18.50 -9.59
N LEU A 312 10.19 -17.99 -9.93
CA LEU A 312 11.18 -18.72 -10.74
C LEU A 312 11.73 -19.94 -10.01
N CYS A 313 12.08 -19.78 -8.73
CA CYS A 313 12.65 -20.82 -7.88
C CYS A 313 11.69 -21.98 -7.61
N SER A 314 10.43 -21.69 -7.28
CA SER A 314 9.40 -22.69 -6.99
C SER A 314 8.99 -23.53 -8.20
N LYS A 315 9.32 -23.09 -9.42
CA LYS A 315 8.84 -23.69 -10.68
C LYS A 315 9.95 -24.19 -11.62
N SER A 316 11.21 -24.15 -11.19
CA SER A 316 12.36 -24.59 -11.97
C SER A 316 13.08 -25.77 -11.30
N ASP A 317 13.22 -26.88 -12.02
CA ASP A 317 14.01 -28.05 -11.57
C ASP A 317 15.52 -27.88 -11.86
N THR A 318 15.90 -26.88 -12.66
CA THR A 318 17.26 -26.72 -13.19
C THR A 318 18.10 -25.77 -12.33
N LYS A 319 19.21 -26.28 -11.79
CA LYS A 319 20.21 -25.51 -10.99
C LYS A 319 21.22 -24.72 -11.82
N ASP A 320 21.07 -24.68 -13.14
CA ASP A 320 22.01 -23.99 -14.04
C ASP A 320 21.68 -22.49 -14.15
N PHE A 321 22.05 -21.74 -13.12
CA PHE A 321 21.91 -20.28 -13.15
C PHE A 321 23.21 -19.60 -13.62
N SER A 322 23.24 -19.30 -14.93
CA SER A 322 23.96 -18.20 -15.57
C SER A 322 23.72 -16.87 -14.79
N PRO A 323 24.54 -15.80 -14.89
CA PRO A 323 25.15 -15.01 -13.80
C PRO A 323 24.22 -14.26 -12.80
N HIS A 324 22.90 -14.44 -12.88
CA HIS A 324 21.88 -13.85 -12.03
C HIS A 324 21.03 -14.96 -11.38
N ASP A 325 21.64 -15.68 -10.43
CA ASP A 325 20.97 -16.72 -9.63
C ASP A 325 19.71 -16.18 -8.90
N PRO A 326 18.50 -16.62 -9.28
CA PRO A 326 17.25 -16.14 -8.69
C PRO A 326 17.17 -16.33 -7.18
N HIS A 327 17.73 -17.41 -6.62
CA HIS A 327 17.71 -17.62 -5.17
C HIS A 327 18.53 -16.56 -4.43
N LYS A 328 19.72 -16.25 -4.96
CA LYS A 328 20.59 -15.20 -4.39
C LYS A 328 19.96 -13.82 -4.52
N LEU A 329 19.35 -13.53 -5.68
CA LEU A 329 18.65 -12.27 -5.90
C LEU A 329 17.45 -12.12 -4.98
N SER A 330 16.63 -13.17 -4.83
CA SER A 330 15.49 -13.20 -3.91
C SER A 330 15.92 -12.91 -2.48
N THR A 331 16.93 -13.64 -1.99
CA THR A 331 17.46 -13.47 -0.63
C THR A 331 18.03 -12.07 -0.42
N ALA A 332 18.81 -11.56 -1.38
CA ALA A 332 19.36 -10.21 -1.30
C ALA A 332 18.26 -9.13 -1.32
N ALA A 333 17.18 -9.34 -2.09
CA ALA A 333 16.08 -8.40 -2.18
C ALA A 333 15.26 -8.33 -0.88
N ILE A 334 14.96 -9.48 -0.25
CA ILE A 334 14.22 -9.49 1.02
C ILE A 334 15.08 -8.96 2.19
N ASP A 335 16.38 -9.27 2.23
CA ASP A 335 17.32 -8.69 3.22
C ASP A 335 17.49 -7.17 3.00
N SER A 336 17.46 -6.70 1.74
CA SER A 336 17.43 -5.26 1.42
C SER A 336 16.14 -4.61 1.89
N THR A 337 14.99 -5.27 1.72
CA THR A 337 13.70 -4.80 2.22
C THR A 337 13.73 -4.64 3.75
N GLY A 338 14.30 -5.62 4.48
CA GLY A 338 14.47 -5.50 5.94
C GLY A 338 15.40 -4.36 6.36
N SER A 339 16.48 -4.13 5.60
CA SER A 339 17.37 -2.98 5.82
C SER A 339 16.65 -1.64 5.64
N LEU A 340 15.75 -1.55 4.64
CA LEU A 340 14.90 -0.38 4.41
C LEU A 340 13.92 -0.14 5.55
N LEU A 341 13.33 -1.20 6.12
CA LEU A 341 12.43 -1.06 7.28
C LEU A 341 13.16 -0.55 8.52
N LEU A 342 14.40 -1.00 8.76
CA LEU A 342 15.27 -0.45 9.82
C LEU A 342 15.59 1.03 9.58
N LEU A 343 15.92 1.39 8.35
CA LEU A 343 16.17 2.79 7.97
C LEU A 343 14.92 3.65 8.11
N TYR A 344 13.76 3.15 7.68
CA TYR A 344 12.47 3.83 7.83
C TYR A 344 12.18 4.13 9.29
N ARG A 345 12.30 3.11 10.16
CA ARG A 345 12.16 3.28 11.60
C ARG A 345 13.08 4.37 12.14
N LYS A 346 14.35 4.38 11.71
CA LYS A 346 15.33 5.38 12.15
C LYS A 346 14.96 6.80 11.69
N THR A 347 14.41 6.94 10.50
CA THR A 347 14.09 8.25 9.90
C THR A 347 12.74 8.81 10.37
N HIS A 348 11.69 7.98 10.37
CA HIS A 348 10.29 8.41 10.57
C HIS A 348 9.63 7.84 11.82
N GLY A 349 10.24 6.85 12.48
CA GLY A 349 9.67 6.19 13.64
C GLY A 349 8.49 5.26 13.33
N TRP A 350 7.69 4.94 14.36
CA TRP A 350 6.61 3.94 14.29
C TRP A 350 5.20 4.51 14.20
N LYS A 351 5.01 5.76 14.59
CA LYS A 351 3.67 6.35 14.66
C LYS A 351 3.18 6.90 13.32
N SER A 352 4.07 6.99 12.36
CA SER A 352 3.82 7.56 11.05
C SER A 352 3.92 6.49 9.97
N LEU A 353 3.33 5.30 10.20
CA LEU A 353 3.46 4.17 9.29
C LEU A 353 2.31 4.12 8.28
N PRO A 354 2.59 4.36 6.98
CA PRO A 354 1.65 4.11 5.90
C PRO A 354 0.99 2.76 6.01
N ILE A 355 -0.28 2.66 5.63
CA ILE A 355 -1.04 1.42 5.82
C ILE A 355 -0.35 0.22 5.15
N VAL A 356 0.29 0.44 4.00
CA VAL A 356 1.02 -0.57 3.23
C VAL A 356 2.21 -1.18 3.98
N MET A 357 2.75 -0.50 5.01
CA MET A 357 3.88 -1.00 5.80
C MET A 357 3.57 -2.33 6.48
N GLN A 358 2.29 -2.63 6.78
CA GLN A 358 1.90 -3.91 7.34
C GLN A 358 2.30 -5.10 6.44
N HIS A 359 2.18 -4.94 5.12
CA HIS A 359 2.54 -5.97 4.14
C HIS A 359 4.05 -6.22 4.20
N TYR A 360 4.84 -5.14 4.19
CA TYR A 360 6.30 -5.26 4.24
C TYR A 360 6.79 -5.86 5.57
N PHE A 361 6.22 -5.46 6.71
CA PHE A 361 6.56 -6.07 7.99
C PHE A 361 6.17 -7.55 8.07
N ALA A 362 5.03 -7.93 7.51
CA ALA A 362 4.59 -9.32 7.46
C ALA A 362 5.55 -10.19 6.64
N VAL A 363 5.77 -9.83 5.37
CA VAL A 363 6.59 -10.62 4.43
C VAL A 363 8.03 -10.75 4.95
N VAL A 364 8.67 -9.63 5.30
CA VAL A 364 10.04 -9.64 5.80
C VAL A 364 10.15 -10.29 7.18
N GLY A 365 9.13 -10.09 8.03
CA GLY A 365 9.08 -10.70 9.36
C GLY A 365 9.03 -12.22 9.29
N VAL A 366 8.16 -12.77 8.43
CA VAL A 366 8.02 -14.23 8.24
C VAL A 366 9.32 -14.82 7.71
N PHE A 367 9.93 -14.18 6.71
CA PHE A 367 11.23 -14.60 6.18
C PHE A 367 12.32 -14.57 7.26
N SER A 368 12.39 -13.49 8.04
CA SER A 368 13.41 -13.34 9.09
C SER A 368 13.21 -14.37 10.20
N ALA A 369 11.97 -14.62 10.61
CA ALA A 369 11.62 -15.62 11.62
C ALA A 369 11.97 -17.05 11.18
N SER A 370 11.69 -17.40 9.92
CA SER A 370 11.95 -18.75 9.40
C SER A 370 13.43 -19.03 9.11
N LYS A 371 14.27 -17.99 8.98
CA LYS A 371 15.69 -18.09 8.61
C LYS A 371 16.64 -17.42 9.62
N LEU A 372 16.30 -17.42 10.91
CA LEU A 372 17.19 -16.94 11.98
C LEU A 372 18.41 -17.85 12.13
N THR A 373 19.60 -17.32 11.87
CA THR A 373 20.87 -18.04 12.05
C THR A 373 21.93 -17.14 12.70
N PRO A 374 22.91 -17.69 13.43
CA PRO A 374 24.03 -16.91 13.96
C PRO A 374 24.92 -16.28 12.88
N THR A 375 24.91 -16.85 11.68
CA THR A 375 25.71 -16.38 10.53
C THR A 375 25.17 -15.10 9.91
N VAL A 376 23.88 -14.78 10.12
CA VAL A 376 23.24 -13.57 9.60
C VAL A 376 22.55 -12.81 10.74
N PRO A 377 23.32 -12.19 11.67
CA PRO A 377 22.77 -11.59 12.89
C PRO A 377 21.81 -10.42 12.60
N GLN A 378 21.93 -9.78 11.43
CA GLN A 378 21.04 -8.72 11.01
C GLN A 378 19.55 -9.13 11.01
N ARG A 379 19.25 -10.40 10.74
CA ARG A 379 17.86 -10.91 10.68
C ARG A 379 17.14 -10.84 12.03
N SER A 380 17.87 -10.95 13.14
CA SER A 380 17.31 -10.72 14.47
C SER A 380 16.86 -9.27 14.65
N HIS A 381 17.65 -8.29 14.19
CA HIS A 381 17.26 -6.87 14.25
C HIS A 381 16.09 -6.55 13.31
N ILE A 382 16.07 -7.15 12.12
CA ILE A 382 14.97 -7.02 11.17
C ILE A 382 13.68 -7.62 11.77
N LEU A 383 13.76 -8.81 12.39
CA LEU A 383 12.61 -9.42 13.06
C LEU A 383 12.08 -8.51 14.18
N GLU A 384 12.96 -7.96 15.02
CA GLU A 384 12.55 -6.99 16.05
C GLU A 384 11.86 -5.76 15.45
N CYS A 385 12.37 -5.26 14.33
CA CYS A 385 11.78 -4.17 13.56
C CYS A 385 10.35 -4.52 13.12
N CYS A 386 10.16 -5.67 12.46
CA CYS A 386 8.86 -6.09 11.96
C CYS A 386 7.82 -6.31 13.07
N VAL A 387 8.21 -7.04 14.13
CA VAL A 387 7.33 -7.30 15.29
C VAL A 387 6.95 -5.99 16.00
N SER A 388 7.91 -5.08 16.19
CA SER A 388 7.64 -3.78 16.82
C SER A 388 6.73 -2.91 15.95
N GLY A 389 6.98 -2.86 14.64
CA GLY A 389 6.16 -2.12 13.68
C GLY A 389 4.71 -2.60 13.68
N LEU A 390 4.50 -3.92 13.55
CA LEU A 390 3.17 -4.53 13.62
C LEU A 390 2.50 -4.28 14.98
N TRP A 391 3.24 -4.35 16.08
CA TRP A 391 2.70 -4.04 17.41
C TRP A 391 2.18 -2.61 17.50
N HIS A 392 2.94 -1.63 17.01
CA HIS A 392 2.49 -0.24 16.99
C HIS A 392 1.29 -0.05 16.06
N MET A 393 1.30 -0.64 14.86
CA MET A 393 0.17 -0.56 13.93
C MET A 393 -1.09 -1.25 14.49
N SER A 394 -0.94 -2.25 15.38
CA SER A 394 -2.07 -2.98 16.00
C SER A 394 -2.98 -2.12 16.89
N LEU A 395 -2.57 -0.89 17.21
CA LEU A 395 -3.39 0.10 17.90
C LEU A 395 -4.49 0.66 16.99
N SER A 396 -4.24 0.73 15.68
CA SER A 396 -5.20 1.18 14.64
C SER A 396 -5.79 0.00 13.88
N TRP A 397 -4.91 -0.93 13.46
CA TRP A 397 -5.23 -1.95 12.46
C TRP A 397 -5.22 -3.34 13.10
N ARG A 398 -6.41 -3.92 13.28
CA ARG A 398 -6.57 -5.23 13.95
C ARG A 398 -5.81 -6.36 13.26
N LEU A 399 -5.69 -6.33 11.92
CA LEU A 399 -4.96 -7.34 11.15
C LEU A 399 -3.52 -7.51 11.66
N CYS A 400 -2.88 -6.45 12.14
CA CYS A 400 -1.52 -6.53 12.66
C CYS A 400 -1.39 -7.47 13.87
N ARG A 401 -2.47 -7.70 14.65
CA ARG A 401 -2.48 -8.70 15.74
C ARG A 401 -2.43 -10.13 15.19
N ILE A 402 -3.16 -10.36 14.10
CA ILE A 402 -3.16 -11.66 13.39
C ILE A 402 -1.78 -11.91 12.78
N LEU A 403 -1.18 -10.90 12.14
CA LEU A 403 0.17 -10.98 11.59
C LEU A 403 1.23 -11.26 12.66
N LEU A 404 1.12 -10.68 13.86
CA LEU A 404 1.98 -11.02 14.98
C LEU A 404 1.81 -12.47 15.45
N ARG A 405 0.57 -12.99 15.46
CA ARG A 405 0.32 -14.39 15.78
C ARG A 405 0.90 -15.34 14.73
N ILE A 406 0.85 -14.96 13.45
CA ILE A 406 1.50 -15.71 12.37
C ILE A 406 3.02 -15.76 12.59
N LEU A 407 3.66 -14.62 12.90
CA LEU A 407 5.09 -14.58 13.19
C LEU A 407 5.48 -15.46 14.38
N GLU A 408 4.64 -15.51 15.41
CA GLU A 408 4.82 -16.40 16.54
C GLU A 408 4.78 -17.88 16.14
N LEU A 409 3.79 -18.29 15.34
CA LEU A 409 3.68 -19.66 14.84
C LEU A 409 4.88 -20.04 13.95
N VAL A 410 5.34 -19.13 13.10
CA VAL A 410 6.54 -19.34 12.27
C VAL A 410 7.78 -19.55 13.14
N LEU A 411 7.94 -18.78 14.23
CA LEU A 411 9.04 -18.99 15.18
C LEU A 411 8.95 -20.34 15.91
N GLU A 412 7.74 -20.74 16.31
CA GLU A 412 7.48 -22.04 16.94
C GLU A 412 7.81 -23.21 15.99
N GLN A 413 7.47 -23.06 14.70
CA GLN A 413 7.74 -24.06 13.67
C GLN A 413 9.25 -24.12 13.31
N ALA A 414 9.89 -22.96 13.14
CA ALA A 414 11.30 -22.88 12.77
C ALA A 414 12.25 -23.33 13.89
N ARG A 415 11.80 -23.31 15.15
CA ARG A 415 12.57 -23.67 16.36
C ARG A 415 13.99 -23.07 16.37
N PRO A 416 14.14 -21.75 16.16
CA PRO A 416 15.45 -21.12 16.11
C PRO A 416 16.12 -21.17 17.50
N ASN A 417 17.44 -21.00 17.53
CA ASN A 417 18.16 -20.84 18.80
C ASN A 417 17.51 -19.69 19.61
N PRO A 418 17.02 -19.93 20.84
CA PRO A 418 16.32 -18.92 21.64
C PRO A 418 17.13 -17.64 21.91
N ASN A 419 18.46 -17.70 21.83
CA ASN A 419 19.35 -16.54 22.00
C ASN A 419 19.34 -15.60 20.80
N LEU A 420 18.89 -16.08 19.62
CA LEU A 420 18.74 -15.26 18.42
C LEU A 420 17.43 -14.47 18.40
N ILE A 421 16.45 -14.84 19.23
CA ILE A 421 15.18 -14.13 19.34
C ILE A 421 15.37 -12.91 20.25
N PRO A 422 15.18 -11.67 19.74
CA PRO A 422 15.39 -10.47 20.53
C PRO A 422 14.47 -10.41 21.77
N PRO A 423 14.95 -9.86 22.91
CA PRO A 423 14.14 -9.75 24.13
C PRO A 423 12.84 -8.97 23.93
N THR A 424 12.87 -7.92 23.11
CA THR A 424 11.68 -7.12 22.75
C THR A 424 10.63 -7.97 22.06
N VAL A 425 11.03 -8.83 21.12
CA VAL A 425 10.13 -9.75 20.41
C VAL A 425 9.45 -10.69 21.39
N LYS A 426 10.22 -11.34 22.28
CA LYS A 426 9.67 -12.23 23.30
C LYS A 426 8.63 -11.52 24.18
N ARG A 427 8.92 -10.29 24.60
CA ARG A 427 8.01 -9.47 25.42
C ARG A 427 6.72 -9.13 24.68
N ILE A 428 6.82 -8.67 23.43
CA ILE A 428 5.65 -8.33 22.61
C ILE A 428 4.76 -9.56 22.41
N LEU A 429 5.34 -10.71 22.07
CA LEU A 429 4.57 -11.94 21.86
C LEU A 429 3.94 -12.47 23.17
N GLN A 430 4.63 -12.31 24.30
CA GLN A 430 4.06 -12.61 25.61
C GLN A 430 2.89 -11.68 25.97
N GLU A 431 3.02 -10.38 25.73
CA GLU A 431 1.96 -9.39 25.93
C GLU A 431 0.77 -9.66 25.00
N LEU A 432 1.03 -10.04 23.74
CA LEU A 432 0.01 -10.44 22.77
C LEU A 432 -0.83 -11.61 23.33
N ARG A 433 -0.18 -12.69 23.75
CA ARG A 433 -0.86 -13.89 24.30
C ARG A 433 -1.63 -13.61 25.58
N SER A 434 -1.08 -12.78 26.47
CA SER A 434 -1.62 -12.62 27.83
C SER A 434 -2.74 -11.58 27.94
N LYS A 435 -2.71 -10.52 27.12
CA LYS A 435 -3.60 -9.36 27.31
C LYS A 435 -4.40 -8.97 26.08
N VAL A 436 -3.89 -9.28 24.89
CA VAL A 436 -4.37 -8.68 23.63
C VAL A 436 -5.16 -9.66 22.78
N TRP A 437 -4.76 -10.94 22.76
CA TRP A 437 -5.44 -12.02 22.04
C TRP A 437 -6.61 -12.56 22.88
N ARG A 438 -7.84 -12.38 22.40
CA ARG A 438 -9.06 -12.92 23.02
C ARG A 438 -9.63 -14.05 22.14
N SER A 439 -10.32 -15.02 22.72
CA SER A 439 -11.01 -16.08 21.96
C SER A 439 -12.00 -15.52 20.92
N THR A 440 -12.60 -14.36 21.22
CA THR A 440 -13.45 -13.60 20.30
C THR A 440 -12.71 -13.04 19.08
N ASP A 441 -11.37 -12.98 19.06
CA ASP A 441 -10.64 -12.54 17.86
C ASP A 441 -10.68 -13.59 16.76
N THR A 442 -10.83 -14.88 17.10
CA THR A 442 -11.02 -15.97 16.14
C THR A 442 -12.46 -15.95 15.60
N GLU A 443 -13.46 -15.75 16.46
CA GLU A 443 -14.88 -15.70 16.09
C GLU A 443 -15.29 -14.41 15.37
N ASN A 444 -14.66 -13.26 15.67
CA ASN A 444 -14.95 -12.00 14.97
C ASN A 444 -14.29 -11.93 13.59
N VAL A 445 -13.17 -12.64 13.39
CA VAL A 445 -12.63 -12.87 12.05
C VAL A 445 -13.60 -13.74 11.24
N GLU A 446 -14.47 -14.54 11.84
CA GLU A 446 -15.54 -15.23 11.11
C GLU A 446 -16.80 -14.36 10.93
N ALA A 447 -17.21 -13.60 11.95
CA ALA A 447 -18.41 -12.76 11.91
C ALA A 447 -18.28 -11.50 11.03
N GLU A 448 -17.10 -10.87 10.96
CA GLU A 448 -16.86 -9.72 10.06
C GLU A 448 -16.74 -10.13 8.58
N TYR A 449 -16.58 -11.42 8.25
CA TYR A 449 -16.55 -11.93 6.88
C TYR A 449 -17.97 -12.17 6.30
N MET A 450 -19.00 -12.17 7.15
CA MET A 450 -20.38 -12.49 6.77
C MET A 450 -21.21 -11.30 6.28
N ILE A 451 -20.65 -10.09 6.25
CA ILE A 451 -21.38 -8.90 5.82
C ILE A 451 -20.52 -8.21 4.77
N HIS A 452 -20.83 -8.45 3.49
CA HIS A 452 -20.81 -7.52 2.36
C HIS A 452 -20.90 -8.32 1.05
N ASN A 453 -22.12 -8.64 0.63
CA ASN A 453 -22.38 -9.21 -0.69
C ASN A 453 -22.31 -8.08 -1.75
N LEU A 454 -21.38 -8.20 -2.70
CA LEU A 454 -21.61 -7.67 -4.05
C LEU A 454 -22.71 -8.54 -4.71
N PRO A 455 -23.49 -8.03 -5.66
CA PRO A 455 -24.53 -8.81 -6.30
C PRO A 455 -23.89 -9.94 -7.12
N GLY A 456 -24.14 -11.19 -6.70
CA GLY A 456 -23.69 -12.41 -7.38
C GLY A 456 -22.66 -13.21 -6.59
N GLU A 457 -23.11 -14.38 -6.12
CA GLU A 457 -22.32 -15.53 -5.61
C GLU A 457 -21.89 -15.55 -4.13
N GLY A 458 -22.65 -16.32 -3.35
CA GLY A 458 -22.18 -17.55 -2.68
C GLY A 458 -21.12 -17.46 -1.57
N SER A 459 -21.57 -17.72 -0.33
CA SER A 459 -20.89 -18.35 0.83
C SER A 459 -19.35 -18.42 0.83
N VAL A 460 -18.76 -17.84 1.87
CA VAL A 460 -17.31 -17.69 2.14
C VAL A 460 -16.70 -18.95 2.77
N ASP A 461 -15.59 -19.43 2.22
CA ASP A 461 -14.64 -20.31 2.92
C ASP A 461 -13.66 -19.46 3.74
N GLY A 462 -13.68 -19.67 5.07
CA GLY A 462 -13.04 -18.87 6.10
C GLY A 462 -11.55 -19.11 6.36
N LEU A 463 -11.09 -18.72 7.54
CA LEU A 463 -9.72 -18.65 8.10
C LEU A 463 -8.72 -19.74 7.63
N GLU A 464 -9.18 -20.95 7.31
CA GLU A 464 -8.37 -21.99 6.65
C GLU A 464 -7.77 -21.54 5.32
N ASN A 465 -8.44 -20.69 4.54
CA ASN A 465 -7.88 -20.12 3.32
C ASN A 465 -6.84 -19.03 3.59
N VAL A 466 -6.91 -18.33 4.72
CA VAL A 466 -5.86 -17.39 5.14
C VAL A 466 -4.64 -18.18 5.61
N LEU A 467 -4.85 -19.26 6.37
CA LEU A 467 -3.78 -20.17 6.78
C LEU A 467 -3.19 -20.93 5.58
N ARG A 468 -4.00 -21.40 4.62
CA ARG A 468 -3.53 -22.04 3.38
C ARG A 468 -2.87 -21.06 2.40
N ALA A 469 -3.36 -19.82 2.31
CA ALA A 469 -2.71 -18.75 1.55
C ALA A 469 -1.36 -18.32 2.17
N LEU A 470 -1.15 -18.60 3.46
CA LEU A 470 0.11 -18.38 4.16
C LEU A 470 1.01 -19.61 4.18
N ASP A 471 0.44 -20.81 4.10
CA ASP A 471 1.17 -22.04 3.78
C ASP A 471 1.75 -21.95 2.36
N THR A 472 1.04 -21.37 1.39
CA THR A 472 1.63 -21.06 0.08
C THR A 472 2.68 -19.95 0.10
N VAL A 473 2.78 -19.14 1.17
CA VAL A 473 3.86 -18.16 1.41
C VAL A 473 5.01 -18.76 2.23
N SER A 474 4.77 -19.86 2.94
CA SER A 474 5.79 -20.56 3.77
C SER A 474 6.32 -21.85 3.13
N LEU A 475 5.67 -22.35 2.08
CA LEU A 475 6.05 -23.56 1.34
C LEU A 475 6.09 -23.40 -0.19
N ASN A 476 6.14 -22.17 -0.72
CA ASN A 476 6.59 -21.93 -2.10
C ASN A 476 7.72 -20.93 -2.17
#